data_AF-A0A7J6U4X5-F1
#
_entry.id   AF-A0A7J6U4X5-F1
#
_cell.length_a   1.000
_cell.length_b   1.000
_cell.length_c   1.000
_cell.angle_alpha   90.00
_cell.angle_beta   90.00
_cell.angle_gamma   90.00
#
_symmetry.space_group_name_H-M   'P 1'
#
loop_
_entity.id
_entity.type
_entity.pdbx_description
1 polymer ?
#
loop_
_entity_poly.entity_id
_entity_poly.type
_entity_poly.pdbx_seq_one_letter_code
_entity_poly.pdbx_strand_id
1 'polypeptide(L)'
;TGPMWLFYGCRYRAKDYILGHELEKWAEEGVITHLKPAFSRDQKEKVYVQHKMLESKDDLYEDLINKGGYFYLCGQAGQLEIDVRNAILTAIREGGKMSAEDAQKVFDKFEEEGRYCLELY
;
A
#
# COMPACT_ATOMS: atom_id res chain seq x y z
N THR A 1 3.34 16.91 -10.41
CA THR A 1 3.74 15.71 -9.67
C THR A 1 2.50 14.89 -9.41
N GLY A 2 2.58 13.55 -9.51
CA GLY A 2 1.46 12.67 -9.16
C GLY A 2 1.36 12.47 -7.64
N PRO A 3 0.27 11.83 -7.16
CA PRO A 3 0.11 11.53 -5.73
C PRO A 3 1.20 10.58 -5.25
N MET A 4 1.71 10.82 -4.03
CA MET A 4 2.66 9.93 -3.36
C MET A 4 1.97 9.24 -2.19
N TRP A 5 1.90 7.91 -2.26
CA TRP A 5 1.35 7.06 -1.19
C TRP A 5 2.49 6.43 -0.40
N LEU A 6 2.38 6.44 0.94
CA LEU A 6 3.28 5.72 1.83
C LEU A 6 2.49 4.90 2.84
N PHE A 7 2.46 3.58 2.64
CA PHE A 7 2.00 2.63 3.64
C PHE A 7 3.19 2.21 4.51
N TYR A 8 3.14 2.54 5.80
CA TYR A 8 4.26 2.31 6.73
C TYR A 8 3.82 1.38 7.86
N GLY A 9 4.60 0.35 8.19
CA GLY A 9 4.26 -0.61 9.24
C GLY A 9 5.32 -0.67 10.35
N CYS A 10 4.90 -0.53 11.61
CA CYS A 10 5.74 -0.84 12.76
C CYS A 10 4.92 -1.33 13.97
N ARG A 11 5.54 -1.48 15.16
CA ARG A 11 4.84 -2.01 16.33
C ARG A 11 4.11 -0.91 17.08
N TYR A 12 4.81 0.17 17.43
CA TYR A 12 4.28 1.25 18.25
C TYR A 12 4.70 2.59 17.70
N ARG A 13 3.75 3.54 17.60
CA ARG A 13 4.05 4.91 17.17
C ARG A 13 5.15 5.55 18.02
N ALA A 14 5.09 5.34 19.34
CA ALA A 14 5.97 5.97 20.30
C ALA A 14 7.37 5.32 20.43
N LYS A 15 7.64 4.18 19.77
CA LYS A 15 8.90 3.43 19.99
C LYS A 15 9.69 3.17 18.72
N ASP A 16 9.02 2.74 17.65
CA ASP A 16 9.69 2.28 16.44
C ASP A 16 9.07 2.84 15.16
N TYR A 17 8.45 4.02 15.26
CA TYR A 17 8.09 4.81 14.09
C TYR A 17 9.32 5.56 13.55
N ILE A 18 10.14 4.85 12.79
CA ILE A 18 11.37 5.37 12.18
C ILE A 18 11.01 6.54 11.27
N LEU A 19 11.68 7.69 11.48
CA LEU A 19 11.43 8.96 10.80
C LEU A 19 9.98 9.48 10.95
N GLY A 20 9.24 9.06 11.99
CA GLY A 20 7.83 9.38 12.11
C GLY A 20 7.52 10.88 12.06
N HIS A 21 8.32 11.70 12.74
CA HIS A 21 8.16 13.16 12.72
C HIS A 21 8.41 13.75 11.33
N GLU A 22 9.46 13.30 10.64
CA GLU A 22 9.79 13.74 9.28
C GLU A 22 8.72 13.32 8.27
N LEU A 23 8.23 12.08 8.36
CA LEU A 23 7.16 11.56 7.52
C LEU A 23 5.87 12.36 7.69
N GLU A 24 5.48 12.64 8.94
CA GLU A 24 4.29 13.46 9.24
C GLU A 24 4.45 14.88 8.71
N LYS A 25 5.62 15.50 8.91
CA LYS A 25 5.92 16.82 8.36
C LYS A 25 5.84 16.84 6.83
N TRP A 26 6.40 15.85 6.14
CA TRP A 26 6.32 15.75 4.69
C TRP A 26 4.89 15.51 4.18
N ALA A 27 4.04 14.88 4.99
CA ALA A 27 2.62 14.77 4.69
C ALA A 27 1.91 16.13 4.83
N GLU A 28 2.22 16.90 5.88
CA GLU A 28 1.70 18.26 6.08
C GLU A 28 2.13 19.23 4.96
N GLU A 29 3.37 19.11 4.48
CA GLU A 29 3.92 19.88 3.36
C GLU A 29 3.40 19.41 1.99
N GLY A 30 2.63 18.32 1.94
CA GLY A 30 2.05 17.77 0.71
C GLY A 30 3.04 17.00 -0.19
N VAL A 31 4.26 16.74 0.31
CA VAL A 31 5.25 15.90 -0.38
C VAL A 31 4.76 14.45 -0.41
N ILE A 32 4.30 13.94 0.74
CA ILE A 32 3.61 12.65 0.85
C ILE A 32 2.11 12.93 0.85
N THR A 33 1.44 12.71 -0.28
CA THR A 33 0.01 13.01 -0.42
C THR A 33 -0.86 12.13 0.48
N HIS A 34 -0.45 10.88 0.68
CA HIS A 34 -1.19 9.91 1.49
C HIS A 34 -0.25 9.11 2.40
N LEU A 35 -0.06 9.59 3.62
CA LEU A 35 0.66 8.86 4.67
C LEU A 35 -0.30 7.93 5.43
N LYS A 36 -0.01 6.63 5.44
CA LYS A 36 -0.87 5.58 5.99
C LYS A 36 -0.08 4.65 6.93
N PRO A 37 0.20 5.10 8.17
CA PRO A 37 0.93 4.28 9.13
C PRO A 37 0.01 3.22 9.77
N ALA A 38 0.57 2.04 9.98
CA ALA A 38 -0.05 0.89 10.62
C ALA A 38 0.78 0.50 11.85
N PHE A 39 0.23 0.75 13.04
CA PHE A 39 0.85 0.40 14.31
C PHE A 39 0.24 -0.89 14.84
N SER A 40 0.99 -1.99 14.78
CA SER A 40 0.44 -3.32 15.08
C SER A 40 0.16 -3.59 16.56
N ARG A 41 0.61 -2.71 17.47
CA ARG A 41 0.54 -2.92 18.93
C ARG A 41 0.03 -1.71 19.74
N ASP A 42 -0.41 -0.63 19.09
CA ASP A 42 -1.00 0.53 19.78
C ASP A 42 -2.45 0.28 20.24
N GLN A 43 -3.07 -0.81 19.78
CA GLN A 43 -4.41 -1.25 20.13
C GLN A 43 -4.48 -2.77 20.25
N LYS A 44 -5.61 -3.29 20.74
CA LYS A 44 -5.83 -4.74 20.96
C LYS A 44 -5.75 -5.54 19.66
N GLU A 45 -6.37 -5.04 18.59
CA GLU A 45 -6.38 -5.70 17.29
C GLU A 45 -5.15 -5.32 16.47
N LYS A 46 -4.53 -6.29 15.80
CA LYS A 46 -3.34 -6.03 14.99
C LYS A 46 -3.71 -5.30 13.71
N VAL A 47 -3.13 -4.12 13.51
CA VAL A 47 -3.27 -3.33 12.28
C VAL A 47 -1.96 -3.40 11.49
N TYR A 48 -2.06 -3.83 10.24
CA TYR A 48 -0.94 -3.96 9.31
C TYR A 48 -1.19 -3.13 8.04
N VAL A 49 -0.16 -3.02 7.18
CA VAL A 49 -0.22 -2.18 5.97
C VAL A 49 -1.33 -2.57 5.01
N GLN A 50 -1.59 -3.87 4.82
CA GLN A 50 -2.70 -4.36 4.00
C GLN A 50 -4.06 -3.89 4.51
N HIS A 51 -4.25 -3.75 5.82
CA HIS A 51 -5.49 -3.21 6.38
C HIS A 51 -5.65 -1.72 5.99
N LYS A 52 -4.56 -0.95 6.06
CA LYS A 52 -4.53 0.46 5.63
C LYS A 52 -4.72 0.64 4.14
N MET A 53 -4.22 -0.28 3.32
CA MET A 53 -4.47 -0.31 1.88
C MET A 53 -5.96 -0.52 1.61
N LEU A 54 -6.59 -1.48 2.29
CA LEU A 54 -8.02 -1.79 2.10
C LEU A 54 -8.96 -0.69 2.60
N GLU A 55 -8.58 0.06 3.64
CA GLU A 55 -9.30 1.28 4.08
C GLU A 55 -9.37 2.34 2.97
N SER A 56 -8.41 2.36 2.04
CA SER A 56 -8.31 3.35 0.94
C SER A 56 -8.34 2.69 -0.44
N LYS A 57 -8.99 1.53 -0.56
CA LYS A 57 -8.92 0.66 -1.76
C LYS A 57 -9.38 1.33 -3.05
N ASP A 58 -10.41 2.18 -2.99
CA ASP A 58 -10.97 2.82 -4.18
C ASP A 58 -10.00 3.88 -4.73
N ASP A 59 -9.44 4.71 -3.84
CA ASP A 59 -8.39 5.69 -4.19
C ASP A 59 -7.10 4.98 -4.64
N LEU A 60 -6.73 3.87 -3.98
CA LEU A 60 -5.59 3.06 -4.37
C LEU A 60 -5.77 2.49 -5.77
N TYR A 61 -6.95 1.95 -6.10
CA TYR A 61 -7.26 1.48 -7.45
C TYR A 61 -7.15 2.60 -8.48
N GLU A 62 -7.75 3.76 -8.19
CA GLU A 62 -7.73 4.92 -9.09
C GLU A 62 -6.28 5.38 -9.38
N ASP A 63 -5.47 5.60 -8.35
CA ASP A 63 -4.12 6.12 -8.53
C ASP A 63 -3.14 5.06 -9.06
N LEU A 64 -3.23 3.82 -8.58
CA LEU A 64 -2.30 2.76 -8.96
C LEU A 64 -2.58 2.20 -10.36
N ILE A 65 -3.87 2.03 -10.69
CA ILE A 65 -4.28 1.33 -11.91
C ILE A 65 -4.74 2.31 -12.97
N ASN A 66 -5.75 3.13 -12.68
CA ASN A 66 -6.34 4.01 -13.71
C ASN A 66 -5.40 5.13 -14.12
N LYS A 67 -4.63 5.70 -13.18
CA LYS A 67 -3.64 6.74 -13.45
C LYS A 67 -2.24 6.21 -13.75
N GLY A 68 -2.04 4.90 -13.79
CA GLY A 68 -0.77 4.29 -14.16
C GLY A 68 0.34 4.42 -13.10
N GLY A 69 -0.01 4.40 -11.82
CA GLY A 69 0.95 4.46 -10.72
C GLY A 69 1.94 3.29 -10.67
N TYR A 70 2.99 3.47 -9.87
CA TYR A 70 4.00 2.46 -9.57
C TYR A 70 3.87 2.05 -8.11
N PHE A 71 4.07 0.77 -7.83
CA PHE A 71 4.06 0.20 -6.48
C PHE A 71 5.44 -0.38 -6.16
N TYR A 72 5.94 -0.03 -4.98
CA TYR A 72 7.19 -0.53 -4.44
C TYR A 72 6.91 -1.20 -3.11
N LEU A 73 7.35 -2.45 -2.95
CA LEU A 73 7.31 -3.16 -1.67
C LEU A 73 8.74 -3.42 -1.20
N CYS A 74 9.09 -2.87 -0.04
CA CYS A 74 10.35 -3.15 0.64
C CYS A 74 10.05 -3.79 2.00
N GLY A 75 10.76 -4.86 2.35
CA GLY A 75 10.63 -5.50 3.66
C GLY A 75 10.94 -6.98 3.68
N GLN A 76 10.53 -7.65 4.76
CA GLN A 76 10.74 -9.08 4.92
C GLN A 76 9.79 -9.87 4.02
N ALA A 77 10.34 -10.81 3.25
CA ALA A 77 9.55 -11.70 2.39
C ALA A 77 8.59 -12.60 3.18
N GLY A 78 7.68 -13.27 2.48
CA GLY A 78 6.74 -14.23 3.06
C GLY A 78 5.35 -13.64 3.23
N GLN A 79 4.83 -13.61 4.46
CA GLN A 79 3.42 -13.23 4.68
C GLN A 79 3.10 -11.80 4.26
N LEU A 80 4.05 -10.86 4.44
CA LEU A 80 3.89 -9.46 4.03
C LEU A 80 3.59 -9.34 2.53
N GLU A 81 4.40 -10.01 1.71
CA GLU A 81 4.27 -9.98 0.25
C GLU A 81 2.90 -10.50 -0.21
N ILE A 82 2.49 -11.64 0.34
CA ILE A 82 1.21 -12.28 0.02
C ILE A 82 0.04 -11.36 0.41
N ASP A 83 0.07 -10.79 1.61
CA ASP A 83 -1.00 -9.94 2.12
C ASP A 83 -1.11 -8.63 1.32
N VAL A 84 0.02 -8.03 0.93
CA VAL A 84 0.06 -6.83 0.09
C VAL A 84 -0.45 -7.12 -1.32
N ARG A 85 -0.01 -8.22 -1.95
CA ARG A 85 -0.51 -8.64 -3.26
C ARG A 85 -2.03 -8.85 -3.23
N ASN A 86 -2.55 -9.51 -2.19
CA ASN A 86 -3.98 -9.73 -2.02
C ASN A 86 -4.76 -8.41 -1.81
N ALA A 87 -4.18 -7.45 -1.09
CA ALA A 87 -4.79 -6.14 -0.91
C ALA A 87 -4.88 -5.37 -2.24
N ILE A 88 -3.84 -5.42 -3.09
CA ILE A 88 -3.87 -4.81 -4.43
C ILE A 88 -4.92 -5.50 -5.31
N LEU A 89 -4.95 -6.84 -5.35
CA LEU A 89 -5.96 -7.59 -6.11
C LEU A 89 -7.39 -7.25 -5.66
N THR A 90 -7.60 -7.10 -4.35
CA THR A 90 -8.90 -6.69 -3.79
C THR A 90 -9.26 -5.28 -4.23
N ALA A 91 -8.31 -4.33 -4.19
CA ALA A 91 -8.52 -2.97 -4.67
C ALA A 91 -8.86 -2.95 -6.18
N ILE A 92 -8.14 -3.69 -7.02
CA ILE A 92 -8.43 -3.83 -8.45
C ILE A 92 -9.85 -4.36 -8.68
N ARG A 93 -10.18 -5.47 -8.00
CA ARG A 93 -11.46 -6.16 -8.18
C ARG A 93 -12.63 -5.26 -7.78
N GLU A 94 -12.56 -4.66 -6.59
CA GLU A 94 -13.67 -3.91 -6.01
C GLU A 94 -13.77 -2.51 -6.59
N GLY A 95 -12.66 -1.80 -6.75
CA GLY A 95 -12.62 -0.48 -7.37
C GLY A 95 -13.01 -0.52 -8.85
N GLY A 96 -12.55 -1.54 -9.58
CA GLY A 96 -12.91 -1.76 -10.98
C GLY A 96 -14.21 -2.51 -11.21
N LYS A 97 -14.90 -2.94 -10.14
CA LYS A 97 -16.16 -3.70 -10.17
C LYS A 97 -16.12 -4.89 -11.14
N MET A 98 -15.03 -5.65 -11.07
CA MET A 98 -14.74 -6.73 -12.01
C MET A 98 -14.66 -8.10 -11.31
N SER A 99 -14.61 -9.17 -12.12
CA SER A 99 -14.42 -10.52 -11.61
C SER A 99 -13.02 -10.70 -11.00
N ALA A 100 -12.83 -11.75 -10.20
CA ALA A 100 -11.50 -12.08 -9.68
C ALA A 100 -10.52 -12.45 -10.81
N GLU A 101 -11.01 -13.10 -11.86
CA GLU A 101 -10.22 -13.49 -13.04
C GLU A 101 -9.76 -12.26 -13.83
N ASP A 102 -10.63 -11.27 -14.01
CA ASP A 102 -10.25 -10.03 -14.70
C ASP A 102 -9.34 -9.17 -13.84
N ALA A 103 -9.53 -9.14 -12.52
CA ALA A 103 -8.62 -8.48 -11.60
C ALA A 103 -7.22 -9.09 -11.66
N GLN A 104 -7.11 -10.42 -11.78
CA GLN A 104 -5.83 -11.09 -11.96
C GLN A 104 -5.16 -10.67 -13.27
N LYS A 105 -5.88 -10.63 -14.40
CA LYS A 105 -5.32 -10.15 -15.69
C LYS A 105 -4.82 -8.71 -15.62
N VAL A 106 -5.54 -7.84 -14.92
CA VAL A 106 -5.13 -6.44 -14.71
C VAL A 106 -3.85 -6.38 -13.88
N PHE A 107 -3.76 -7.19 -12.82
CA PHE A 107 -2.55 -7.30 -12.01
C PHE A 107 -1.37 -7.83 -12.82
N ASP A 108 -1.56 -8.89 -13.60
CA ASP A 108 -0.51 -9.50 -14.41
C ASP A 108 0.06 -8.49 -15.40
N LYS A 109 -0.81 -7.72 -16.07
CA LYS A 109 -0.36 -6.62 -16.94
C LYS A 109 0.40 -5.53 -16.17
N PHE A 110 -0.08 -5.16 -14.98
CA PHE A 110 0.59 -4.20 -14.10
C PHE A 110 2.00 -4.66 -13.69
N GLU A 111 2.18 -5.97 -13.48
CA GLU A 111 3.48 -6.61 -13.20
C GLU A 111 4.36 -6.67 -14.46
N GLU A 112 3.83 -7.09 -15.61
CA GLU A 112 4.52 -7.12 -16.90
C GLU A 112 5.03 -5.74 -17.36
N GLU A 113 4.30 -4.68 -17.05
CA GLU A 113 4.70 -3.29 -17.30
C GLU A 113 5.84 -2.80 -16.38
N GLY A 114 6.31 -3.64 -15.45
CA GLY A 114 7.36 -3.30 -14.50
C GLY A 114 6.94 -2.27 -13.45
N ARG A 115 5.63 -2.11 -13.22
CA ARG A 115 5.08 -1.15 -12.26
C ARG A 115 4.85 -1.74 -10.87
N TYR A 116 4.99 -3.05 -10.71
CA TYR A 116 5.02 -3.75 -9.43
C TYR A 116 6.47 -4.16 -9.11
N CYS A 117 7.14 -3.44 -8.21
CA CYS A 117 8.54 -3.65 -7.89
C CYS A 117 8.70 -4.18 -6.45
N LEU A 118 9.40 -5.31 -6.31
CA LEU A 118 9.65 -5.97 -5.04
C LEU A 118 11.13 -5.90 -4.65
N GLU A 119 11.41 -5.39 -3.45
CA GLU A 119 12.72 -5.38 -2.81
C GLU A 119 12.62 -6.10 -1.46
N LEU A 120 12.59 -7.43 -1.52
CA LEU A 120 12.38 -8.28 -0.36
C LEU A 120 13.66 -9.03 0.03
N TYR A 121 13.81 -9.29 1.34
CA TYR A 121 14.92 -10.05 1.92
C TYR A 121 14.45 -11.18 2.84
#